data_AF-A0A4W3KKI7-F1
#
_entry.id   AF-A0A4W3KKI7-F1
#
_cell.length_a   1.000
_cell.length_b   1.000
_cell.length_c   1.000
_cell.angle_alpha   90.00
_cell.angle_beta   90.00
_cell.angle_gamma   90.00
#
_symmetry.space_group_name_H-M   'P 1'
#
loop_
_entity.id
_entity.type
_entity.pdbx_description
1 polymer ?
#
loop_
_entity_poly.entity_id
_entity_poly.type
_entity_poly.pdbx_seq_one_letter_code
_entity_poly.pdbx_strand_id
1 'polypeptide(L)'
;MKNNMQAIHVALSFTWVSDESAMCSIFLDIATEQPPLKRTPHDPITKFQLYKGHTFIGEMCRILPQQSKTLEACNFNTSSPVVMIIHGWTLDGMLENWIWKMAAALKIRQRDVNVIIVDWLLLAHQHYPVAVKNTQRVGQAIANFLDWLEEFHQLSKGKVHLIGYSLGAHVSGFAGNYISGSTKISRITGLDPAGPLFEGVPSNHRLSPDDADFVDALHTFTHGHMGLSVGIQQTVAHYDFYPNGGTFQPGCYFKHMYKHIAEYGILGITQTVKCAHERSVHLFIDSLLNEDKQSVAYWCNDLNTFNKGVCLSCRKNRCNTLGYNIKKVRTQRSKKMYLKTRANMPFKVYHYQFKIRFINQIEHRKLEPSLTVSLYGTKGDSENLPVRLFESITPNKTYTFLIYTDINIGDLMMLKFKWENSAAWTNLWNTVKTYFPWRQGDINPELIVRKIRVKAGETQHKVTFCSLNTANMNLQPAMEKIFIKCKGDRGSRQNRRLRNGTKI
;
A
#
# COMPACT_ATOMS: atom_id res chain seq x y z
N MET A 1 23.10 51.71 -32.52
CA MET A 1 22.45 50.39 -32.71
C MET A 1 21.59 50.11 -31.49
N LYS A 2 20.27 50.32 -31.61
CA LYS A 2 19.27 50.05 -30.56
C LYS A 2 18.64 48.69 -30.86
N ASN A 3 18.79 47.72 -29.96
CA ASN A 3 18.03 46.47 -30.04
C ASN A 3 16.84 46.56 -29.07
N ASN A 4 15.65 46.50 -29.65
CA ASN A 4 14.37 46.33 -28.97
C ASN A 4 14.26 44.92 -28.40
N MET A 5 13.87 44.80 -27.13
CA MET A 5 13.15 43.63 -26.65
C MET A 5 12.05 44.11 -25.71
N GLN A 6 10.82 44.09 -26.20
CA GLN A 6 9.61 44.40 -25.44
C GLN A 6 9.41 43.33 -24.37
N ALA A 7 9.33 43.77 -23.10
CA ALA A 7 8.84 42.95 -22.01
C ALA A 7 7.31 42.91 -22.09
N ILE A 8 6.74 41.74 -22.38
CA ILE A 8 5.31 41.49 -22.24
C ILE A 8 5.04 41.18 -20.76
N HIS A 9 4.46 42.14 -20.05
CA HIS A 9 3.84 41.91 -18.74
C HIS A 9 2.51 41.17 -18.95
N VAL A 10 2.43 39.91 -18.54
CA VAL A 10 1.14 39.24 -18.33
C VAL A 10 0.82 39.29 -16.84
N ALA A 11 -0.15 40.14 -16.49
CA ALA A 11 -0.79 40.12 -15.18
C ALA A 11 -1.74 38.91 -15.12
N LEU A 12 -1.46 37.95 -14.23
CA LEU A 12 -2.42 36.91 -13.88
C LEU A 12 -3.23 37.38 -12.67
N SER A 13 -4.42 37.92 -12.92
CA SER A 13 -5.45 38.09 -11.90
C SER A 13 -6.11 36.73 -11.65
N PHE A 14 -5.90 36.16 -10.47
CA PHE A 14 -6.67 35.00 -9.99
C PHE A 14 -8.00 35.49 -9.40
N THR A 15 -9.09 35.31 -10.14
CA THR A 15 -10.44 35.33 -9.57
C THR A 15 -10.81 33.90 -9.17
N TRP A 16 -11.22 33.76 -7.91
CA TRP A 16 -11.72 32.52 -7.33
C TRP A 16 -13.07 32.15 -7.95
N VAL A 17 -13.17 30.96 -8.53
CA VAL A 17 -14.45 30.34 -8.92
C VAL A 17 -14.54 28.98 -8.24
N SER A 18 -15.48 28.87 -7.31
CA SER A 18 -15.92 27.63 -6.70
C SER A 18 -16.97 26.99 -7.62
N ASP A 19 -16.58 26.02 -8.45
CA ASP A 19 -17.56 25.21 -9.18
C ASP A 19 -16.99 23.85 -9.61
N GLU A 20 -17.70 22.76 -9.31
CA GLU A 20 -17.34 21.35 -9.58
C GLU A 20 -17.43 20.94 -11.06
N SER A 21 -17.72 21.90 -11.94
CA SER A 21 -17.99 21.70 -13.37
C SER A 21 -16.74 21.77 -14.27
N ALA A 22 -15.59 22.23 -13.76
CA ALA A 22 -14.38 22.47 -14.57
C ALA A 22 -13.53 21.22 -14.87
N MET A 23 -13.83 20.05 -14.29
CA MET A 23 -13.09 18.80 -14.56
C MET A 23 -13.56 18.06 -15.83
N CYS A 24 -14.65 18.50 -16.46
CA CYS A 24 -15.22 17.83 -17.64
C CYS A 24 -14.57 18.27 -18.97
N SER A 25 -13.81 19.37 -18.98
CA SER A 25 -13.43 20.07 -20.22
C SER A 25 -12.06 19.69 -20.79
N ILE A 26 -11.30 18.79 -20.15
CA ILE A 26 -10.00 18.30 -20.67
C ILE A 26 -10.19 17.01 -21.51
N PHE A 27 -11.41 16.45 -21.58
CA PHE A 27 -11.71 15.19 -22.27
C PHE A 27 -12.62 15.33 -23.50
N LEU A 28 -12.88 16.56 -23.97
CA LEU A 28 -13.61 16.83 -25.20
C LEU A 28 -12.63 17.36 -26.24
N ASP A 29 -12.10 16.46 -27.08
CA ASP A 29 -12.12 16.61 -28.53
C ASP A 29 -11.20 15.56 -29.20
N ILE A 30 -11.86 14.69 -29.97
CA ILE A 30 -11.47 13.92 -31.17
C ILE A 30 -12.30 12.64 -31.12
N ALA A 31 -13.57 12.76 -31.53
CA ALA A 31 -14.37 11.62 -31.95
C ALA A 31 -14.05 11.37 -33.42
N THR A 32 -13.27 10.33 -33.70
CA THR A 32 -13.27 9.69 -35.02
C THR A 32 -13.94 8.32 -34.85
N GLU A 33 -15.13 8.19 -35.44
CA GLU A 33 -15.85 6.94 -35.54
C GLU A 33 -14.98 5.90 -36.26
N GLN A 34 -14.51 4.88 -35.53
CA GLN A 34 -14.03 3.66 -36.17
C GLN A 34 -15.22 2.75 -36.48
N PRO A 35 -15.28 2.16 -37.68
CA PRO A 35 -16.38 1.27 -38.05
C PRO A 35 -16.38 0.00 -37.18
N PRO A 36 -17.56 -0.54 -36.84
CA PRO A 36 -17.66 -1.70 -35.98
C PRO A 36 -16.99 -2.93 -36.61
N LEU A 37 -16.13 -3.61 -35.84
CA LEU A 37 -15.54 -4.89 -36.22
C LEU A 37 -16.66 -5.88 -36.58
N LYS A 38 -16.65 -6.42 -37.81
CA LYS A 38 -17.59 -7.44 -38.29
C LYS A 38 -17.55 -8.67 -37.36
N ARG A 39 -18.69 -9.01 -36.78
CA ARG A 39 -18.86 -10.12 -35.82
C ARG A 39 -18.99 -11.47 -36.51
N THR A 40 -18.41 -12.50 -35.92
CA THR A 40 -18.95 -13.86 -35.99
C THR A 40 -19.98 -14.03 -34.86
N PRO A 41 -21.18 -14.59 -35.11
CA PRO A 41 -22.27 -14.65 -34.12
C PRO A 41 -22.00 -15.47 -32.83
N HIS A 42 -20.85 -16.12 -32.68
CA HIS A 42 -20.61 -17.16 -31.67
C HIS A 42 -19.41 -16.93 -30.73
N ASP A 43 -18.66 -15.83 -30.82
CA ASP A 43 -17.54 -15.60 -29.89
C ASP A 43 -18.06 -14.93 -28.59
N PRO A 44 -18.02 -15.60 -27.42
CA PRO A 44 -18.47 -14.98 -26.18
C PRO A 44 -17.57 -13.79 -25.82
N ILE A 45 -18.22 -12.69 -25.43
CA ILE A 45 -17.57 -11.40 -25.16
C ILE A 45 -16.59 -11.49 -23.97
N THR A 46 -16.87 -12.34 -23.00
CA THR A 46 -15.99 -12.66 -21.88
C THR A 46 -15.36 -14.03 -22.11
N LYS A 47 -14.03 -14.10 -22.07
CA LYS A 47 -13.23 -15.29 -22.37
C LYS A 47 -12.55 -15.80 -21.11
N PHE A 48 -12.63 -17.10 -20.87
CA PHE A 48 -11.97 -17.77 -19.74
C PHE A 48 -10.74 -18.51 -20.27
N GLN A 49 -9.55 -18.05 -19.92
CA GLN A 49 -8.29 -18.56 -20.46
C GLN A 49 -7.48 -19.22 -19.35
N LEU A 50 -7.36 -20.56 -19.38
CA LEU A 50 -6.51 -21.30 -18.47
C LEU A 50 -5.05 -21.08 -18.83
N TYR A 51 -4.28 -20.58 -17.88
CA TYR A 51 -2.85 -20.37 -18.02
C TYR A 51 -2.08 -21.68 -17.78
N LYS A 52 -1.41 -22.18 -18.82
CA LYS A 52 -0.64 -23.44 -18.81
C LYS A 52 0.86 -23.23 -18.54
N GLY A 53 1.39 -22.02 -18.76
CA GLY A 53 2.83 -21.79 -18.84
C GLY A 53 3.62 -21.78 -17.53
N HIS A 54 4.90 -22.15 -17.65
CA HIS A 54 5.97 -21.89 -16.69
C HIS A 54 6.79 -20.62 -17.03
N THR A 55 6.41 -19.88 -18.08
CA THR A 55 7.10 -18.69 -18.62
C THR A 55 6.16 -17.48 -18.80
N PHE A 56 6.72 -16.27 -18.92
CA PHE A 56 5.93 -15.01 -18.99
C PHE A 56 5.04 -14.85 -20.23
N ILE A 57 5.20 -15.69 -21.26
CA ILE A 57 4.33 -15.76 -22.45
C ILE A 57 3.69 -17.15 -22.46
N GLY A 58 3.08 -17.52 -21.34
CA GLY A 58 2.55 -18.87 -21.16
C GLY A 58 1.48 -19.20 -22.19
N GLU A 59 1.47 -20.44 -22.66
CA GLU A 59 0.38 -20.94 -23.48
C GLU A 59 -0.94 -20.81 -22.73
N MET A 60 -1.94 -20.26 -23.42
CA MET A 60 -3.30 -20.10 -22.90
C MET A 60 -4.19 -21.13 -23.56
N CYS A 61 -5.03 -21.77 -22.76
CA CYS A 61 -6.05 -22.68 -23.24
C CYS A 61 -7.42 -22.12 -22.92
N ARG A 62 -8.22 -21.90 -23.96
CA ARG A 62 -9.53 -21.30 -23.80
C ARG A 62 -10.56 -22.34 -23.36
N ILE A 63 -11.25 -22.06 -22.26
CA ILE A 63 -12.38 -22.84 -21.78
C ILE A 63 -13.66 -22.14 -22.23
N LEU A 64 -14.52 -22.89 -22.93
CA LEU A 64 -15.85 -22.41 -23.33
C LEU A 64 -16.89 -22.94 -22.31
N PRO A 65 -17.66 -22.05 -21.64
CA PRO A 65 -18.72 -22.47 -20.74
C PRO A 65 -19.69 -23.44 -21.42
N GLN A 66 -20.22 -24.41 -20.67
CA GLN A 66 -21.14 -25.44 -21.18
C GLN A 66 -20.55 -26.39 -22.23
N GLN A 67 -19.24 -26.31 -22.51
CA GLN A 67 -18.54 -27.22 -23.42
C GLN A 67 -17.46 -28.00 -22.67
N SER A 68 -17.85 -29.06 -21.96
CA SER A 68 -16.95 -29.88 -21.12
C SER A 68 -15.72 -30.42 -21.86
N LYS A 69 -15.82 -30.68 -23.17
CA LYS A 69 -14.66 -31.08 -24.02
C LYS A 69 -13.53 -30.05 -24.00
N THR A 70 -13.84 -28.76 -23.91
CA THR A 70 -12.81 -27.70 -23.85
C THR A 70 -12.12 -27.67 -22.49
N LEU A 71 -12.85 -27.99 -21.42
CA LEU A 71 -12.30 -28.10 -20.07
C LEU A 71 -11.29 -29.24 -19.98
N GLU A 72 -11.64 -30.40 -20.53
CA GLU A 72 -10.78 -31.58 -20.64
C GLU A 72 -9.55 -31.32 -21.51
N ALA A 73 -9.72 -30.74 -22.71
CA ALA A 73 -8.60 -30.38 -23.59
C ALA A 73 -7.62 -29.37 -22.97
N CYS A 74 -8.11 -28.55 -22.03
CA CYS A 74 -7.28 -27.65 -21.26
C CYS A 74 -6.54 -28.30 -20.09
N ASN A 75 -6.77 -29.59 -19.81
CA ASN A 75 -6.26 -30.31 -18.63
C ASN A 75 -6.62 -29.59 -17.32
N PHE A 76 -7.84 -29.05 -17.23
CA PHE A 76 -8.32 -28.41 -16.01
C PHE A 76 -8.53 -29.47 -14.93
N ASN A 77 -7.93 -29.28 -13.75
CA ASN A 77 -8.03 -30.24 -12.66
C ASN A 77 -9.07 -29.77 -11.63
N THR A 78 -10.25 -30.38 -11.61
CA THR A 78 -11.36 -30.02 -10.70
C THR A 78 -11.03 -30.21 -9.22
N SER A 79 -10.04 -31.05 -8.89
CA SER A 79 -9.58 -31.26 -7.52
C SER A 79 -8.70 -30.10 -7.01
N SER A 80 -8.05 -29.38 -7.92
CA SER A 80 -7.14 -28.27 -7.61
C SER A 80 -7.91 -26.96 -7.37
N PRO A 81 -7.41 -26.07 -6.49
CA PRO A 81 -7.97 -24.73 -6.33
C PRO A 81 -8.00 -23.91 -7.62
N VAL A 82 -8.97 -23.01 -7.72
CA VAL A 82 -9.15 -22.14 -8.89
C VAL A 82 -8.88 -20.70 -8.48
N VAL A 83 -7.94 -20.06 -9.16
CA VAL A 83 -7.65 -18.64 -9.01
C VAL A 83 -7.99 -17.93 -10.31
N MET A 84 -8.91 -16.96 -10.26
CA MET A 84 -9.29 -16.17 -11.44
C MET A 84 -8.69 -14.77 -11.34
N ILE A 85 -7.88 -14.39 -12.32
CA ILE A 85 -7.30 -13.05 -12.45
C ILE A 85 -8.23 -12.23 -13.34
N ILE A 86 -8.72 -11.11 -12.81
CA ILE A 86 -9.71 -10.25 -13.47
C ILE A 86 -9.12 -8.85 -13.61
N HIS A 87 -8.84 -8.44 -14.85
CA HIS A 87 -8.22 -7.14 -15.15
C HIS A 87 -9.21 -5.97 -15.02
N GLY A 88 -8.68 -4.76 -15.11
CA GLY A 88 -9.43 -3.50 -15.00
C GLY A 88 -9.77 -2.84 -16.33
N TRP A 89 -10.07 -1.53 -16.26
CA TRP A 89 -10.26 -0.65 -17.41
C TRP A 89 -8.97 -0.50 -18.21
N THR A 90 -9.07 -0.36 -19.53
CA THR A 90 -7.91 -0.15 -20.41
C THR A 90 -8.18 0.90 -21.48
N LEU A 91 -7.17 1.73 -21.75
CA LEU A 91 -7.16 2.74 -22.80
C LEU A 91 -6.57 2.24 -24.12
N ASP A 92 -5.69 1.24 -24.10
CA ASP A 92 -5.00 0.75 -25.30
C ASP A 92 -5.64 -0.52 -25.88
N GLY A 93 -6.67 -1.05 -25.20
CA GLY A 93 -7.37 -2.25 -25.63
C GLY A 93 -6.48 -3.49 -25.59
N MET A 94 -5.46 -3.52 -24.73
CA MET A 94 -4.57 -4.65 -24.53
C MET A 94 -4.55 -5.14 -23.07
N LEU A 95 -4.25 -6.42 -22.88
CA LEU A 95 -4.00 -7.01 -21.56
C LEU A 95 -2.63 -6.58 -21.05
N GLU A 96 -2.60 -6.08 -19.83
CA GLU A 96 -1.39 -5.56 -19.21
C GLU A 96 -0.43 -6.69 -18.77
N ASN A 97 0.88 -6.44 -18.85
CA ASN A 97 1.91 -7.45 -18.58
C ASN A 97 1.86 -8.01 -17.14
N TRP A 98 1.30 -7.28 -16.17
CA TRP A 98 1.19 -7.76 -14.80
C TRP A 98 0.32 -9.01 -14.67
N ILE A 99 -0.63 -9.23 -15.59
CA ILE A 99 -1.52 -10.40 -15.59
C ILE A 99 -0.69 -11.69 -15.71
N TRP A 100 0.25 -11.72 -16.67
CA TRP A 100 1.14 -12.86 -16.88
C TRP A 100 2.10 -13.05 -15.71
N LYS A 101 2.65 -11.95 -15.17
CA LYS A 101 3.53 -11.99 -13.99
C LYS A 101 2.81 -12.58 -12.77
N MET A 102 1.54 -12.21 -12.58
CA MET A 102 0.72 -12.75 -11.49
C MET A 102 0.38 -14.22 -11.71
N ALA A 103 -0.01 -14.61 -12.93
CA ALA A 103 -0.33 -15.99 -13.25
C ALA A 103 0.88 -16.92 -13.02
N ALA A 104 2.07 -16.49 -13.47
CA ALA A 104 3.33 -17.18 -13.22
C ALA A 104 3.64 -17.25 -11.71
N ALA A 105 3.50 -16.14 -10.98
CA ALA A 105 3.75 -16.12 -9.53
C ALA A 105 2.81 -17.05 -8.76
N LEU A 106 1.54 -17.17 -9.17
CA LEU A 106 0.58 -18.11 -8.59
C LEU A 106 0.97 -19.56 -8.85
N LYS A 107 1.40 -19.90 -10.07
CA LYS A 107 1.89 -21.25 -10.42
C LYS A 107 3.19 -21.62 -9.69
N ILE A 108 4.07 -20.64 -9.47
CA ILE A 108 5.28 -20.82 -8.65
C ILE A 108 4.89 -21.08 -7.19
N ARG A 109 3.96 -20.29 -6.65
CA ARG A 109 3.52 -20.39 -5.25
C ARG A 109 2.75 -21.68 -4.97
N GLN A 110 1.91 -22.11 -5.90
CA GLN A 110 1.10 -23.31 -5.80
C GLN A 110 1.14 -24.06 -7.13
N ARG A 111 1.86 -25.19 -7.17
CA ARG A 111 2.02 -25.98 -8.42
C ARG A 111 0.68 -26.48 -8.95
N ASP A 112 -0.13 -27.04 -8.05
CA ASP A 112 -1.44 -27.62 -8.37
C ASP A 112 -2.55 -26.58 -8.15
N VAL A 113 -2.63 -25.60 -9.06
CA VAL A 113 -3.67 -24.57 -9.09
C VAL A 113 -4.12 -24.33 -10.53
N ASN A 114 -5.43 -24.17 -10.74
CA ASN A 114 -5.96 -23.69 -12.02
C ASN A 114 -5.94 -22.16 -11.99
N VAL A 115 -5.09 -21.54 -12.81
CA VAL A 115 -5.09 -20.08 -12.96
C VAL A 115 -5.86 -19.73 -14.22
N ILE A 116 -6.99 -19.04 -14.07
CA ILE A 116 -7.82 -18.57 -15.18
C ILE A 116 -7.67 -17.06 -15.31
N ILE A 117 -7.39 -16.60 -16.51
CA ILE A 117 -7.42 -15.18 -16.86
C ILE A 117 -8.80 -14.89 -17.46
N VAL A 118 -9.51 -13.97 -16.83
CA VAL A 118 -10.81 -13.49 -17.32
C VAL A 118 -10.55 -12.31 -18.23
N ASP A 119 -10.63 -12.55 -19.54
CA ASP A 119 -10.50 -11.54 -20.56
C ASP A 119 -11.89 -10.99 -20.90
N TRP A 120 -12.12 -9.74 -20.50
CA TRP A 120 -13.31 -8.94 -20.82
C TRP A 120 -12.92 -7.65 -21.53
N LEU A 121 -11.80 -7.66 -22.26
CA LEU A 121 -11.15 -6.51 -22.86
C LEU A 121 -12.09 -5.66 -23.73
N LEU A 122 -12.98 -6.31 -24.50
CA LEU A 122 -13.98 -5.64 -25.33
C LEU A 122 -14.96 -4.77 -24.53
N LEU A 123 -15.28 -5.19 -23.30
CA LEU A 123 -16.19 -4.49 -22.40
C LEU A 123 -15.45 -3.48 -21.50
N ALA A 124 -14.16 -3.74 -21.24
CA ALA A 124 -13.28 -2.87 -20.47
C ALA A 124 -12.75 -1.69 -21.29
N HIS A 125 -12.50 -1.89 -22.58
CA HIS A 125 -12.04 -0.86 -23.51
C HIS A 125 -13.24 -0.07 -24.07
N GLN A 126 -13.97 0.56 -23.16
CA GLN A 126 -15.11 1.42 -23.45
C GLN A 126 -14.96 2.73 -22.67
N HIS A 127 -15.76 3.75 -23.00
CA HIS A 127 -15.86 4.93 -22.14
C HIS A 127 -16.10 4.52 -20.69
N TYR A 128 -15.40 5.17 -19.75
CA TYR A 128 -15.32 4.70 -18.36
C TYR A 128 -16.68 4.42 -17.71
N PRO A 129 -17.73 5.27 -17.81
CA PRO A 129 -19.05 4.95 -17.26
C PRO A 129 -19.72 3.72 -17.89
N VAL A 130 -19.45 3.45 -19.17
CA VAL A 130 -19.94 2.24 -19.87
C VAL A 130 -19.18 1.01 -19.36
N ALA A 131 -17.86 1.09 -19.23
CA ALA A 131 -17.05 0.03 -18.66
C ALA A 131 -17.46 -0.30 -17.20
N VAL A 132 -17.79 0.73 -16.41
CA VAL A 132 -18.36 0.58 -15.05
C VAL A 132 -19.66 -0.20 -15.08
N LYS A 133 -20.62 0.14 -15.96
CA LYS A 133 -21.87 -0.62 -16.10
C LYS A 133 -21.62 -2.07 -16.53
N ASN A 134 -20.64 -2.31 -17.40
CA ASN A 134 -20.29 -3.64 -17.87
C ASN A 134 -19.75 -4.55 -16.76
N THR A 135 -19.26 -4.00 -15.62
CA THR A 135 -18.72 -4.82 -14.53
C THR A 135 -19.74 -5.82 -13.97
N GLN A 136 -21.02 -5.45 -13.88
CA GLN A 136 -22.10 -6.35 -13.45
C GLN A 136 -22.29 -7.50 -14.46
N ARG A 137 -22.29 -7.17 -15.76
CA ARG A 137 -22.42 -8.16 -16.84
C ARG A 137 -21.29 -9.18 -16.83
N VAL A 138 -20.05 -8.73 -16.59
CA VAL A 138 -18.90 -9.62 -16.48
C VAL A 138 -18.95 -10.44 -15.20
N GLY A 139 -19.37 -9.83 -14.08
CA GLY A 139 -19.61 -10.54 -12.82
C GLY A 139 -20.60 -11.70 -13.00
N GLN A 140 -21.72 -11.47 -13.69
CA GLN A 140 -22.71 -12.50 -14.01
C GLN A 140 -22.11 -13.61 -14.88
N ALA A 141 -21.28 -13.27 -15.87
CA ALA A 141 -20.63 -14.27 -16.71
C ALA A 141 -19.68 -15.18 -15.91
N ILE A 142 -18.93 -14.61 -14.95
CA ILE A 142 -18.05 -15.38 -14.05
C ILE A 142 -18.89 -16.25 -13.10
N ALA A 143 -19.97 -15.72 -12.53
CA ALA A 143 -20.86 -16.47 -11.65
C ALA A 143 -21.45 -17.70 -12.37
N ASN A 144 -22.01 -17.50 -13.57
CA ASN A 144 -22.55 -18.58 -14.40
C ASN A 144 -21.49 -19.63 -14.76
N PHE A 145 -20.25 -19.20 -15.01
CA PHE A 145 -19.14 -20.11 -15.27
C PHE A 145 -18.78 -20.96 -14.05
N LEU A 146 -18.74 -20.36 -12.86
CA LEU A 146 -18.47 -21.07 -11.61
C LEU A 146 -19.60 -22.01 -11.19
N ASP A 147 -20.85 -21.59 -11.38
CA ASP A 147 -22.03 -22.44 -11.14
C ASP A 147 -22.04 -23.64 -12.08
N TRP A 148 -21.71 -23.44 -13.36
CA TRP A 148 -21.54 -24.56 -14.31
C TRP A 148 -20.42 -25.54 -13.89
N LEU A 149 -19.28 -25.04 -13.39
CA LEU A 149 -18.22 -25.91 -12.89
C LEU A 149 -18.61 -26.65 -11.59
N GLU A 150 -19.40 -26.03 -10.73
CA GLU A 150 -19.92 -26.70 -9.53
C GLU A 150 -20.90 -27.81 -9.91
N GLU A 151 -21.89 -27.50 -10.75
CA GLU A 151 -22.98 -28.41 -11.12
C GLU A 151 -22.49 -29.63 -11.92
N PHE A 152 -21.65 -29.40 -12.94
CA PHE A 152 -21.26 -30.47 -13.88
C PHE A 152 -19.88 -31.07 -13.62
N HIS A 153 -19.04 -30.38 -12.85
CA HIS A 153 -17.65 -30.77 -12.63
C HIS A 153 -17.26 -30.87 -11.15
N GLN A 154 -18.24 -30.76 -10.24
CA GLN A 154 -18.08 -30.94 -8.79
C GLN A 154 -17.02 -30.00 -8.19
N LEU A 155 -16.81 -28.82 -8.80
CA LEU A 155 -15.93 -27.80 -8.25
C LEU A 155 -16.52 -27.28 -6.94
N SER A 156 -15.75 -27.36 -5.86
CA SER A 156 -16.14 -26.73 -4.60
C SER A 156 -15.89 -25.21 -4.66
N LYS A 157 -16.95 -24.40 -4.46
CA LYS A 157 -16.85 -22.93 -4.29
C LYS A 157 -15.85 -22.51 -3.21
N GLY A 158 -15.70 -23.34 -2.17
CA GLY A 158 -14.70 -23.16 -1.10
C GLY A 158 -13.24 -23.26 -1.55
N LYS A 159 -12.96 -23.60 -2.81
CA LYS A 159 -11.62 -23.62 -3.42
C LYS A 159 -11.38 -22.48 -4.43
N VAL A 160 -12.33 -21.56 -4.57
CA VAL A 160 -12.27 -20.45 -5.53
C VAL A 160 -11.71 -19.18 -4.89
N HIS A 161 -10.73 -18.55 -5.55
CA HIS A 161 -10.17 -17.25 -5.20
C HIS A 161 -10.22 -16.31 -6.40
N LEU A 162 -10.99 -15.23 -6.32
CA LEU A 162 -11.01 -14.18 -7.34
C LEU A 162 -10.00 -13.07 -6.97
N ILE A 163 -9.17 -12.66 -7.92
CA ILE A 163 -8.23 -11.55 -7.76
C ILE A 163 -8.59 -10.50 -8.82
N GLY A 164 -9.17 -9.39 -8.37
CA GLY A 164 -9.65 -8.33 -9.25
C GLY A 164 -8.85 -7.05 -9.10
N TYR A 165 -8.37 -6.48 -10.20
CA TYR A 165 -7.66 -5.20 -10.25
C TYR A 165 -8.56 -4.08 -10.76
N SER A 166 -8.56 -2.91 -10.09
CA SER A 166 -9.33 -1.74 -10.51
C SER A 166 -10.83 -2.08 -10.67
N LEU A 167 -11.44 -1.88 -11.85
CA LEU A 167 -12.81 -2.33 -12.15
C LEU A 167 -13.01 -3.84 -11.94
N GLY A 168 -11.96 -4.65 -12.14
CA GLY A 168 -11.98 -6.10 -11.92
C GLY A 168 -12.26 -6.50 -10.47
N ALA A 169 -11.95 -5.62 -9.51
CA ALA A 169 -12.30 -5.85 -8.09
C ALA A 169 -13.82 -5.84 -7.89
N HIS A 170 -14.53 -4.91 -8.54
CA HIS A 170 -15.99 -4.86 -8.52
C HIS A 170 -16.63 -6.00 -9.30
N VAL A 171 -16.05 -6.36 -10.46
CA VAL A 171 -16.43 -7.58 -11.19
C VAL A 171 -16.36 -8.81 -10.29
N SER A 172 -15.32 -8.92 -9.46
CA SER A 172 -15.18 -10.02 -8.49
C SER A 172 -16.27 -10.00 -7.42
N GLY A 173 -16.62 -8.82 -6.91
CA GLY A 173 -17.72 -8.65 -5.96
C GLY A 173 -19.07 -9.04 -6.54
N PHE A 174 -19.39 -8.53 -7.75
CA PHE A 174 -20.59 -8.92 -8.48
C PHE A 174 -20.66 -10.42 -8.77
N ALA A 175 -19.54 -11.03 -9.18
CA ALA A 175 -19.47 -12.47 -9.36
C ALA A 175 -19.81 -13.22 -8.06
N GLY A 176 -19.21 -12.82 -6.94
CA GLY A 176 -19.50 -13.41 -5.63
C GLY A 176 -20.98 -13.31 -5.22
N ASN A 177 -21.63 -12.19 -5.54
CA ASN A 177 -23.04 -11.95 -5.23
C ASN A 177 -24.03 -12.67 -6.18
N TYR A 178 -23.66 -12.89 -7.44
CA TYR A 178 -24.52 -13.55 -8.43
C TYR A 178 -24.40 -15.07 -8.45
N ILE A 179 -23.43 -15.65 -7.74
CA ILE A 179 -23.28 -17.10 -7.62
C ILE A 179 -24.52 -17.68 -6.94
N SER A 180 -25.04 -18.77 -7.53
CA SER A 180 -26.26 -19.41 -7.06
C SER A 180 -26.05 -20.15 -5.73
N GLY A 181 -27.15 -20.31 -4.98
CA GLY A 181 -27.17 -21.04 -3.71
C GLY A 181 -26.65 -20.25 -2.52
N SER A 182 -26.54 -20.91 -1.36
CA SER A 182 -26.12 -20.27 -0.10
C SER A 182 -24.61 -20.31 0.14
N THR A 183 -23.86 -21.08 -0.66
CA THR A 183 -22.43 -21.29 -0.49
C THR A 183 -21.65 -20.20 -1.20
N LYS A 184 -20.83 -19.44 -0.45
CA LYS A 184 -19.96 -18.41 -1.00
C LYS A 184 -18.64 -18.99 -1.51
N ILE A 185 -17.98 -18.26 -2.40
CA ILE A 185 -16.59 -18.56 -2.77
C ILE A 185 -15.63 -18.27 -1.61
N SER A 186 -14.48 -18.92 -1.61
CA SER A 186 -13.52 -18.84 -0.49
C SER A 186 -12.97 -17.44 -0.27
N ARG A 187 -12.54 -16.77 -1.35
CA ARG A 187 -11.80 -15.51 -1.23
C ARG A 187 -12.01 -14.58 -2.42
N ILE A 188 -12.10 -13.29 -2.14
CA ILE A 188 -11.89 -12.21 -3.12
C ILE A 188 -10.74 -11.34 -2.63
N THR A 189 -9.80 -11.02 -3.51
CA THR A 189 -8.80 -9.98 -3.27
C THR A 189 -9.01 -8.82 -4.24
N GLY A 190 -9.32 -7.64 -3.70
CA GLY A 190 -9.42 -6.39 -4.47
C GLY A 190 -8.07 -5.67 -4.51
N LEU A 191 -7.53 -5.47 -5.71
CA LEU A 191 -6.27 -4.76 -5.94
C LEU A 191 -6.58 -3.36 -6.45
N ASP A 192 -6.44 -2.39 -5.56
CA ASP A 192 -6.83 -0.98 -5.72
C ASP A 192 -8.18 -0.82 -6.43
N PRO A 193 -9.30 -1.27 -5.81
CA PRO A 193 -10.63 -1.20 -6.42
C PRO A 193 -10.94 0.23 -6.89
N ALA A 194 -11.63 0.37 -8.02
CA ALA A 194 -11.89 1.68 -8.61
C ALA A 194 -12.79 2.55 -7.71
N GLY A 195 -12.43 3.83 -7.57
CA GLY A 195 -13.19 4.81 -6.80
C GLY A 195 -14.30 5.50 -7.60
N PRO A 196 -14.02 6.09 -8.78
CA PRO A 196 -15.02 6.84 -9.52
C PRO A 196 -16.26 5.99 -9.86
N LEU A 197 -17.45 6.51 -9.56
CA LEU A 197 -18.75 5.82 -9.70
C LEU A 197 -18.97 4.61 -8.75
N PHE A 198 -18.05 4.32 -7.82
CA PHE A 198 -18.22 3.30 -6.78
C PHE A 198 -18.03 3.84 -5.35
N GLU A 199 -17.38 4.99 -5.17
CA GLU A 199 -17.26 5.66 -3.87
C GLU A 199 -18.64 6.06 -3.35
N GLY A 200 -18.91 5.80 -2.06
CA GLY A 200 -20.20 6.10 -1.44
C GLY A 200 -21.40 5.27 -1.91
N VAL A 201 -21.25 4.41 -2.94
CA VAL A 201 -22.37 3.58 -3.40
C VAL A 201 -22.66 2.42 -2.43
N PRO A 202 -23.91 1.95 -2.34
CA PRO A 202 -24.31 0.83 -1.47
C PRO A 202 -23.51 -0.45 -1.75
N SER A 203 -23.35 -1.31 -0.74
CA SER A 203 -22.51 -2.52 -0.81
C SER A 203 -22.87 -3.48 -1.94
N ASN A 204 -24.14 -3.59 -2.32
CA ASN A 204 -24.62 -4.43 -3.43
C ASN A 204 -24.27 -3.90 -4.83
N HIS A 205 -23.69 -2.70 -4.95
CA HIS A 205 -23.29 -2.07 -6.20
C HIS A 205 -21.76 -1.93 -6.33
N ARG A 206 -20.99 -2.64 -5.50
CA ARG A 206 -19.51 -2.59 -5.48
C ARG A 206 -18.96 -3.86 -4.83
N LEU A 207 -17.65 -3.87 -4.58
CA LEU A 207 -17.03 -4.89 -3.75
C LEU A 207 -17.43 -4.66 -2.28
N SER A 208 -17.77 -5.73 -1.58
CA SER A 208 -18.22 -5.75 -0.18
C SER A 208 -17.65 -6.96 0.55
N PRO A 209 -17.48 -6.93 1.89
CA PRO A 209 -17.15 -8.12 2.67
C PRO A 209 -18.14 -9.27 2.49
N ASP A 210 -19.38 -8.98 2.07
CA ASP A 210 -20.44 -9.97 1.88
C ASP A 210 -20.25 -10.84 0.62
N ASP A 211 -19.37 -10.46 -0.31
CA ASP A 211 -19.30 -11.11 -1.63
C ASP A 211 -18.56 -12.46 -1.60
N ALA A 212 -17.86 -12.77 -0.53
CA ALA A 212 -17.15 -14.04 -0.35
C ALA A 212 -17.03 -14.43 1.12
N ASP A 213 -16.55 -15.65 1.37
CA ASP A 213 -16.25 -16.07 2.73
C ASP A 213 -15.16 -15.22 3.41
N PHE A 214 -14.24 -14.68 2.61
CA PHE A 214 -13.21 -13.75 3.03
C PHE A 214 -12.80 -12.79 1.90
N VAL A 215 -13.06 -11.51 2.09
CA VAL A 215 -12.60 -10.42 1.21
C VAL A 215 -11.44 -9.64 1.85
N ASP A 216 -10.36 -9.43 1.11
CA ASP A 216 -9.26 -8.50 1.44
C ASP A 216 -9.00 -7.50 0.31
N ALA A 217 -8.64 -6.26 0.63
CA ALA A 217 -8.40 -5.21 -0.37
C ALA A 217 -7.10 -4.45 -0.11
N LEU A 218 -6.38 -4.11 -1.18
CA LEU A 218 -5.18 -3.25 -1.14
C LEU A 218 -5.55 -1.91 -1.77
N HIS A 219 -5.34 -0.83 -1.04
CA HIS A 219 -5.63 0.55 -1.43
C HIS A 219 -4.31 1.30 -1.60
N THR A 220 -3.92 1.59 -2.84
CA THR A 220 -2.61 2.15 -3.16
C THR A 220 -2.66 3.51 -3.83
N PHE A 221 -3.81 3.93 -4.35
CA PHE A 221 -3.96 5.24 -4.99
C PHE A 221 -5.32 5.90 -4.71
N THR A 222 -5.62 6.12 -3.43
CA THR A 222 -6.92 6.60 -2.94
C THR A 222 -7.02 8.12 -2.79
N HIS A 223 -5.95 8.88 -2.97
CA HIS A 223 -6.02 10.34 -2.84
C HIS A 223 -4.98 10.99 -3.74
N GLY A 224 -5.43 11.63 -4.80
CA GLY A 224 -4.58 12.43 -5.67
C GLY A 224 -4.06 13.69 -4.99
N HIS A 225 -2.84 14.08 -5.34
CA HIS A 225 -2.46 15.48 -5.33
C HIS A 225 -3.15 16.10 -6.57
N MET A 226 -3.78 17.28 -6.43
CA MET A 226 -4.58 17.92 -7.51
C MET A 226 -5.92 17.24 -7.85
N GLY A 227 -6.55 16.54 -6.89
CA GLY A 227 -7.95 16.05 -7.04
C GLY A 227 -8.14 14.75 -7.84
N LEU A 228 -7.08 14.15 -8.37
CA LEU A 228 -7.16 12.92 -9.18
C LEU A 228 -7.03 11.65 -8.31
N SER A 229 -8.14 11.05 -7.91
CA SER A 229 -8.16 9.73 -7.24
C SER A 229 -8.74 8.66 -8.16
N VAL A 230 -8.06 7.52 -8.30
CA VAL A 230 -8.56 6.37 -9.09
C VAL A 230 -8.96 5.20 -8.20
N GLY A 231 -8.27 4.98 -7.09
CA GLY A 231 -8.64 3.97 -6.10
C GLY A 231 -9.73 4.45 -5.16
N ILE A 232 -10.56 3.52 -4.68
CA ILE A 232 -11.61 3.77 -3.70
C ILE A 232 -11.02 4.02 -2.31
N GLN A 233 -11.54 5.01 -1.59
CA GLN A 233 -11.10 5.38 -0.24
C GLN A 233 -11.81 4.58 0.84
N GLN A 234 -13.12 4.39 0.71
CA GLN A 234 -13.89 3.63 1.69
C GLN A 234 -13.44 2.17 1.79
N THR A 235 -13.66 1.59 2.97
CA THR A 235 -13.40 0.16 3.21
C THR A 235 -14.43 -0.69 2.47
N VAL A 236 -13.95 -1.70 1.76
CA VAL A 236 -14.76 -2.60 0.93
C VAL A 236 -14.52 -4.07 1.27
N ALA A 237 -13.66 -4.37 2.24
CA ALA A 237 -13.23 -5.72 2.58
C ALA A 237 -13.27 -6.00 4.09
N HIS A 238 -13.01 -7.25 4.51
CA HIS A 238 -12.81 -7.56 5.94
C HIS A 238 -11.51 -6.91 6.44
N TYR A 239 -10.49 -6.92 5.59
CA TYR A 239 -9.20 -6.28 5.81
C TYR A 239 -8.86 -5.37 4.62
N ASP A 240 -8.76 -4.08 4.88
CA ASP A 240 -8.42 -3.05 3.91
C ASP A 240 -7.02 -2.53 4.24
N PHE A 241 -6.06 -2.83 3.38
CA PHE A 241 -4.67 -2.45 3.53
C PHE A 241 -4.41 -1.13 2.82
N TYR A 242 -3.80 -0.18 3.51
CA TYR A 242 -3.39 1.13 2.98
C TYR A 242 -1.86 1.26 3.05
N PRO A 243 -1.09 0.56 2.19
CA PRO A 243 0.36 0.74 2.07
C PRO A 243 0.72 2.20 1.91
N ASN A 244 1.65 2.66 2.75
CA ASN A 244 2.12 4.05 2.79
C ASN A 244 1.03 5.08 3.09
N GLY A 245 -0.14 4.64 3.56
CA GLY A 245 -1.32 5.47 3.77
C GLY A 245 -2.36 5.39 2.65
N GLY A 246 -2.06 4.65 1.59
CA GLY A 246 -2.95 4.41 0.44
C GLY A 246 -3.06 5.57 -0.54
N THR A 247 -2.49 6.73 -0.23
CA THR A 247 -2.56 7.91 -1.11
C THR A 247 -1.56 7.83 -2.27
N PHE A 248 -0.28 7.63 -1.96
CA PHE A 248 0.80 7.51 -2.94
C PHE A 248 1.83 6.48 -2.51
N GLN A 249 2.50 5.89 -3.51
CA GLN A 249 3.44 4.81 -3.31
C GLN A 249 4.89 5.30 -3.56
N PRO A 250 5.85 4.92 -2.70
CA PRO A 250 7.25 5.26 -2.90
C PRO A 250 7.74 4.83 -4.29
N GLY A 251 8.48 5.72 -4.98
CA GLY A 251 8.95 5.48 -6.35
C GLY A 251 7.97 5.88 -7.46
N CYS A 252 6.71 6.19 -7.14
CA CYS A 252 5.71 6.68 -8.10
C CYS A 252 5.51 8.21 -8.03
N TYR A 253 6.54 8.98 -7.62
CA TYR A 253 6.39 10.42 -7.41
C TYR A 253 6.29 11.21 -8.73
N PHE A 254 5.37 12.19 -8.75
CA PHE A 254 5.23 13.21 -9.80
C PHE A 254 6.48 14.06 -10.08
N LYS A 255 7.56 13.97 -9.30
CA LYS A 255 8.84 14.58 -9.71
C LYS A 255 9.38 13.93 -11.00
N HIS A 256 8.94 12.71 -11.31
CA HIS A 256 9.12 12.09 -12.61
C HIS A 256 8.05 12.48 -13.63
N MET A 257 7.01 13.25 -13.29
CA MET A 257 6.03 13.75 -14.26
C MET A 257 6.69 14.65 -15.30
N TYR A 258 7.63 15.53 -14.92
CA TYR A 258 8.40 16.28 -15.91
C TYR A 258 9.25 15.37 -16.80
N LYS A 259 9.83 14.30 -16.23
CA LYS A 259 10.58 13.29 -16.99
C LYS A 259 9.65 12.48 -17.90
N HIS A 260 8.47 12.09 -17.43
CA HIS A 260 7.46 11.35 -18.17
C HIS A 260 6.70 12.23 -19.18
N ILE A 261 6.55 13.54 -18.94
CA ILE A 261 6.03 14.50 -19.91
C ILE A 261 7.10 14.80 -20.95
N ALA A 262 8.37 14.89 -20.56
CA ALA A 262 9.48 15.01 -21.50
C ALA A 262 9.66 13.74 -22.36
N GLU A 263 9.45 12.55 -21.78
CA GLU A 263 9.56 11.26 -22.49
C GLU A 263 8.28 10.88 -23.27
N TYR A 264 7.08 11.19 -22.75
CA TYR A 264 5.79 10.68 -23.26
C TYR A 264 4.70 11.77 -23.45
N GLY A 265 5.01 13.07 -23.30
CA GLY A 265 4.03 14.15 -23.47
C GLY A 265 2.93 14.15 -22.40
N ILE A 266 1.71 14.60 -22.73
CA ILE A 266 0.55 14.61 -21.81
C ILE A 266 0.23 13.21 -21.24
N LEU A 267 0.63 12.13 -21.94
CA LEU A 267 0.52 10.74 -21.47
C LEU A 267 1.45 10.42 -20.27
N GLY A 268 2.39 11.30 -19.93
CA GLY A 268 3.18 11.16 -18.68
C GLY A 268 2.33 11.22 -17.40
N ILE A 269 1.15 11.86 -17.47
CA ILE A 269 0.18 11.91 -16.38
C ILE A 269 -0.49 10.54 -16.19
N THR A 270 -0.87 9.86 -17.29
CA THR A 270 -1.50 8.54 -17.24
C THR A 270 -0.54 7.48 -16.72
N GLN A 271 0.75 7.58 -17.07
CA GLN A 271 1.79 6.68 -16.57
C GLN A 271 2.07 6.82 -15.07
N THR A 272 2.01 8.04 -14.55
CA THR A 272 2.18 8.29 -13.10
C THR A 272 1.00 7.74 -12.30
N VAL A 273 -0.23 7.95 -12.81
CA VAL A 273 -1.47 7.38 -12.24
C VAL A 273 -1.39 5.85 -12.22
N LYS A 274 -0.97 5.25 -13.34
CA LYS A 274 -0.81 3.80 -13.47
C LYS A 274 0.19 3.22 -12.47
N CYS A 275 1.33 3.88 -12.22
CA CYS A 275 2.35 3.39 -11.27
C CYS A 275 1.80 3.17 -9.86
N ALA A 276 1.08 4.16 -9.32
CA ALA A 276 0.53 4.07 -7.97
C ALA A 276 -0.64 3.08 -7.90
N HIS A 277 -1.46 3.03 -8.96
CA HIS A 277 -2.60 2.12 -9.06
C HIS A 277 -2.17 0.64 -9.17
N GLU A 278 -1.24 0.33 -10.08
CA GLU A 278 -0.68 -1.00 -10.32
C GLU A 278 0.24 -1.48 -9.19
N ARG A 279 0.61 -0.59 -8.24
CA ARG A 279 1.39 -0.99 -7.06
C ARG A 279 0.69 -2.07 -6.24
N SER A 280 -0.64 -2.04 -6.15
CA SER A 280 -1.43 -3.07 -5.47
C SER A 280 -1.14 -4.47 -6.02
N VAL A 281 -1.08 -4.59 -7.35
CA VAL A 281 -0.71 -5.82 -8.06
C VAL A 281 0.70 -6.27 -7.70
N HIS A 282 1.69 -5.38 -7.77
CA HIS A 282 3.07 -5.74 -7.46
C HIS A 282 3.27 -6.12 -5.99
N LEU A 283 2.58 -5.47 -5.04
CA LEU A 283 2.60 -5.86 -3.64
C LEU A 283 2.00 -7.26 -3.43
N PHE A 284 0.95 -7.61 -4.18
CA PHE A 284 0.38 -8.95 -4.12
C PHE A 284 1.33 -10.01 -4.73
N ILE A 285 1.94 -9.71 -5.88
CA ILE A 285 2.96 -10.57 -6.50
C ILE A 285 4.16 -10.76 -5.56
N ASP A 286 4.60 -9.71 -4.86
CA ASP A 286 5.67 -9.80 -3.85
C ASP A 286 5.32 -10.74 -2.71
N SER A 287 4.07 -10.73 -2.26
CA SER A 287 3.60 -11.65 -1.23
C SER A 287 3.57 -13.12 -1.69
N LEU A 288 3.44 -13.38 -3.00
CA LEU A 288 3.49 -14.72 -3.59
C LEU A 288 4.94 -15.21 -3.71
N LEU A 289 5.85 -14.35 -4.18
CA LEU A 289 7.22 -14.74 -4.53
C LEU A 289 8.20 -14.71 -3.34
N ASN A 290 7.97 -13.85 -2.34
CA ASN A 290 8.91 -13.65 -1.23
C ASN A 290 8.32 -14.12 0.11
N GLU A 291 8.22 -15.44 0.29
CA GLU A 291 7.67 -16.07 1.52
C GLU A 291 8.46 -15.73 2.79
N ASP A 292 9.76 -15.50 2.68
CA ASP A 292 10.64 -15.08 3.78
C ASP A 292 10.52 -13.58 4.11
N LYS A 293 10.03 -12.78 3.15
CA LYS A 293 9.90 -11.31 3.25
C LYS A 293 8.44 -10.85 3.20
N GLN A 294 7.56 -11.56 3.88
CA GLN A 294 6.17 -11.15 4.06
C GLN A 294 6.07 -9.81 4.81
N SER A 295 5.26 -8.91 4.27
CA SER A 295 5.01 -7.58 4.84
C SER A 295 3.90 -7.64 5.90
N VAL A 296 4.15 -7.02 7.06
CA VAL A 296 3.18 -6.96 8.17
C VAL A 296 2.49 -5.60 8.17
N ALA A 297 1.16 -5.62 8.22
CA ALA A 297 0.35 -4.43 8.37
C ALA A 297 -0.31 -4.40 9.76
N TYR A 298 -0.59 -3.19 10.22
CA TYR A 298 -1.06 -2.91 11.56
C TYR A 298 -2.38 -2.15 11.53
N TRP A 299 -3.36 -2.64 12.28
CA TRP A 299 -4.64 -1.99 12.48
C TRP A 299 -4.43 -0.66 13.21
N CYS A 300 -5.02 0.39 12.66
CA CYS A 300 -4.99 1.72 13.26
C CYS A 300 -6.29 2.46 12.90
N ASN A 301 -6.67 3.44 13.72
CA ASN A 301 -7.87 4.22 13.45
C ASN A 301 -7.69 5.16 12.25
N ASP A 302 -6.49 5.71 12.09
CA ASP A 302 -6.15 6.68 11.07
C ASP A 302 -4.64 6.65 10.75
N LEU A 303 -4.29 7.21 9.60
CA LEU A 303 -2.92 7.27 9.11
C LEU A 303 -1.99 8.11 10.00
N ASN A 304 -2.48 9.19 10.61
CA ASN A 304 -1.64 10.07 11.44
C ASN A 304 -1.21 9.34 12.72
N THR A 305 -2.13 8.63 13.36
CA THR A 305 -1.83 7.79 14.53
C THR A 305 -0.85 6.65 14.17
N PHE A 306 -0.96 6.08 12.97
CA PHE A 306 0.01 5.10 12.48
C PHE A 306 1.40 5.72 12.26
N ASN A 307 1.47 6.89 11.61
CA ASN A 307 2.73 7.59 11.36
C ASN A 307 3.42 8.07 12.65
N LYS A 308 2.67 8.28 13.75
CA LYS A 308 3.21 8.49 15.11
C LYS A 308 3.74 7.20 15.75
N GLY A 309 3.65 6.05 15.07
CA GLY A 309 4.19 4.76 15.53
C GLY A 309 3.37 4.09 16.64
N VAL A 310 2.15 4.56 16.93
CA VAL A 310 1.34 4.08 18.08
C VAL A 310 0.76 2.68 17.84
N CYS A 311 0.52 2.31 16.59
CA CYS A 311 -0.31 1.17 16.21
C CYS A 311 0.42 -0.17 16.00
N LEU A 312 1.70 -0.32 16.35
CA LEU A 312 2.50 -1.52 16.04
C LEU A 312 2.19 -2.78 16.89
N SER A 313 0.94 -3.04 17.27
CA SER A 313 0.55 -4.19 18.12
C SER A 313 -0.06 -5.33 17.30
N CYS A 314 0.34 -6.58 17.58
CA CYS A 314 -0.27 -7.76 16.96
C CYS A 314 -1.36 -8.45 17.81
N ARG A 315 -1.60 -7.98 19.04
CA ARG A 315 -2.59 -8.60 19.95
C ARG A 315 -4.00 -8.53 19.36
N LYS A 316 -4.81 -9.58 19.54
CA LYS A 316 -6.22 -9.66 19.09
C LYS A 316 -6.39 -9.36 17.58
N ASN A 317 -5.51 -9.89 16.74
CA ASN A 317 -5.52 -9.67 15.28
C ASN A 317 -5.46 -8.17 14.90
N ARG A 318 -4.68 -7.37 15.67
CA ARG A 318 -4.34 -5.98 15.34
C ARG A 318 -3.17 -5.86 14.36
N CYS A 319 -2.56 -6.97 13.96
CA CYS A 319 -1.70 -7.02 12.79
C CYS A 319 -2.12 -8.19 11.91
N ASN A 320 -1.77 -8.13 10.63
CA ASN A 320 -1.98 -9.21 9.67
C ASN A 320 -0.91 -9.12 8.57
N THR A 321 -0.76 -10.20 7.81
CA THR A 321 0.14 -10.25 6.67
C THR A 321 -0.55 -9.65 5.44
N LEU A 322 0.15 -8.79 4.70
CA LEU A 322 -0.35 -8.28 3.42
C LEU A 322 -0.23 -9.35 2.34
N GLY A 323 -1.29 -9.51 1.54
CA GLY A 323 -1.30 -10.34 0.32
C GLY A 323 -1.70 -11.80 0.56
N TYR A 324 -1.04 -12.73 -0.12
CA TYR A 324 -1.53 -14.11 -0.27
C TYR A 324 -1.65 -14.87 1.06
N ASN A 325 -0.66 -14.74 1.95
CA ASN A 325 -0.60 -15.46 3.25
C ASN A 325 -1.36 -14.75 4.39
N ILE A 326 -2.31 -13.88 4.07
CA ILE A 326 -3.16 -13.23 5.07
C ILE A 326 -3.88 -14.24 5.96
N LYS A 327 -3.95 -13.95 7.27
CA LYS A 327 -4.79 -14.73 8.19
C LYS A 327 -6.26 -14.37 7.96
N LYS A 328 -7.03 -15.32 7.41
CA LYS A 328 -8.45 -15.18 7.07
C LYS A 328 -9.36 -15.18 8.31
N VAL A 329 -9.36 -14.09 9.07
CA VAL A 329 -10.22 -13.93 10.27
C VAL A 329 -11.44 -13.10 9.90
N ARG A 330 -12.66 -13.60 10.09
CA ARG A 330 -13.85 -12.76 9.94
C ARG A 330 -13.92 -11.73 11.06
N THR A 331 -14.26 -10.51 10.69
CA THR A 331 -14.42 -9.39 11.62
C THR A 331 -15.80 -8.79 11.45
N GLN A 332 -16.45 -8.41 12.55
CA GLN A 332 -17.76 -7.75 12.51
C GLN A 332 -17.73 -6.40 11.77
N ARG A 333 -16.57 -5.77 11.72
CA ARG A 333 -16.33 -4.51 11.00
C ARG A 333 -15.05 -4.64 10.19
N SER A 334 -15.01 -3.94 9.05
CA SER A 334 -13.81 -3.78 8.25
C SER A 334 -12.66 -3.21 9.06
N LYS A 335 -11.45 -3.71 8.83
CA LYS A 335 -10.23 -3.27 9.51
C LYS A 335 -9.33 -2.51 8.54
N LYS A 336 -9.11 -1.22 8.83
CA LYS A 336 -8.08 -0.41 8.18
C LYS A 336 -6.69 -0.80 8.72
N MET A 337 -5.85 -1.30 7.84
CA MET A 337 -4.50 -1.77 8.13
C MET A 337 -3.48 -0.88 7.43
N TYR A 338 -2.42 -0.48 8.13
CA TYR A 338 -1.39 0.40 7.61
C TYR A 338 -0.01 -0.26 7.71
N LEU A 339 0.84 0.06 6.75
CA LEU A 339 2.25 -0.34 6.70
C LEU A 339 3.04 0.66 5.86
N LYS A 340 4.36 0.65 5.98
CA LYS A 340 5.28 1.28 5.03
C LYS A 340 5.86 0.24 4.09
N THR A 341 6.33 0.67 2.93
CA THR A 341 6.98 -0.20 1.95
C THR A 341 8.17 0.52 1.32
N ARG A 342 9.01 -0.25 0.63
CA ARG A 342 10.05 0.27 -0.26
C ARG A 342 9.46 0.75 -1.58
N ALA A 343 10.29 1.41 -2.37
CA ALA A 343 9.97 1.80 -3.74
C ALA A 343 10.02 0.62 -4.72
N ASN A 344 10.88 -0.38 -4.46
CA ASN A 344 11.14 -1.52 -5.36
C ASN A 344 11.00 -2.85 -4.61
N MET A 345 10.67 -3.90 -5.36
CA MET A 345 10.53 -5.27 -4.86
C MET A 345 11.91 -5.85 -4.47
N PRO A 346 12.04 -6.64 -3.39
CA PRO A 346 11.00 -6.97 -2.40
C PRO A 346 10.61 -5.76 -1.56
N PHE A 347 9.31 -5.59 -1.27
CA PHE A 347 8.78 -4.31 -0.74
C PHE A 347 8.83 -4.18 0.78
N LYS A 348 9.13 -5.28 1.49
CA LYS A 348 9.16 -5.33 2.96
C LYS A 348 10.07 -4.28 3.59
N VAL A 349 9.59 -3.72 4.69
CA VAL A 349 10.38 -2.92 5.65
C VAL A 349 10.08 -3.42 7.07
N TYR A 350 10.95 -3.04 8.00
CA TYR A 350 10.81 -3.29 9.43
C TYR A 350 10.35 -2.01 10.13
N HIS A 351 9.35 -2.12 11.00
CA HIS A 351 8.71 -0.99 11.67
C HIS A 351 9.14 -0.92 13.14
N TYR A 352 9.58 0.25 13.57
CA TYR A 352 10.01 0.50 14.94
C TYR A 352 9.25 1.67 15.55
N GLN A 353 8.63 1.43 16.69
CA GLN A 353 8.04 2.47 17.52
C GLN A 353 9.12 3.00 18.46
N PHE A 354 9.45 4.28 18.34
CA PHE A 354 10.33 4.99 19.24
C PHE A 354 9.49 5.81 20.21
N LYS A 355 9.75 5.67 21.52
CA LYS A 355 9.11 6.47 22.56
C LYS A 355 10.19 7.21 23.36
N ILE A 356 10.20 8.53 23.21
CA ILE A 356 11.25 9.41 23.73
C ILE A 356 10.60 10.50 24.57
N ARG A 357 11.11 10.72 25.79
CA ARG A 357 10.74 11.87 26.62
C ARG A 357 11.79 12.94 26.43
N PHE A 358 11.38 14.07 25.88
CA PHE A 358 12.25 15.25 25.76
C PHE A 358 12.06 16.11 27.01
N ILE A 359 13.17 16.47 27.63
CA ILE A 359 13.20 17.49 28.68
C ILE A 359 13.91 18.68 28.03
N ASN A 360 13.20 19.79 27.90
CA ASN A 360 13.72 21.03 27.34
C ASN A 360 13.88 22.03 28.50
N GLN A 361 15.00 22.73 28.54
CA GLN A 361 15.29 23.72 29.58
C GLN A 361 14.67 25.09 29.29
N ILE A 362 14.22 25.35 28.06
CA ILE A 362 13.61 26.63 27.66
C ILE A 362 12.08 26.50 27.68
N GLU A 363 11.45 26.93 28.77
CA GLU A 363 10.03 26.67 29.09
C GLU A 363 8.99 27.36 28.19
N HIS A 364 9.38 28.15 27.18
CA HIS A 364 8.43 29.02 26.45
C HIS A 364 8.50 28.96 24.92
N ARG A 365 9.18 28.00 24.28
CA ARG A 365 9.25 27.93 22.81
C ARG A 365 8.96 26.55 22.22
N LYS A 366 8.10 26.55 21.20
CA LYS A 366 7.82 25.40 20.33
C LYS A 366 9.09 25.08 19.51
N LEU A 367 9.63 23.88 19.66
CA LEU A 367 10.82 23.42 18.92
C LEU A 367 10.42 22.43 17.82
N GLU A 368 10.95 22.65 16.62
CA GLU A 368 10.85 21.73 15.48
C GLU A 368 12.25 21.32 15.00
N PRO A 369 12.95 20.45 15.78
CA PRO A 369 14.28 20.00 15.40
C PRO A 369 14.21 19.01 14.23
N SER A 370 15.19 19.07 13.34
CA SER A 370 15.45 18.01 12.38
C SER A 370 16.26 16.92 13.08
N LEU A 371 15.66 15.75 13.26
CA LEU A 371 16.24 14.66 14.05
C LEU A 371 16.46 13.44 13.15
N THR A 372 17.61 12.78 13.33
CA THR A 372 17.95 11.52 12.63
C THR A 372 18.35 10.45 13.64
N VAL A 373 18.11 9.19 13.29
CA VAL A 373 18.50 8.03 14.09
C VAL A 373 19.22 7.00 13.23
N SER A 374 20.31 6.46 13.74
CA SER A 374 21.01 5.31 13.16
C SER A 374 20.83 4.11 14.08
N LEU A 375 20.47 2.98 13.49
CA LEU A 375 20.16 1.72 14.16
C LEU A 375 21.27 0.73 13.89
N TYR A 376 21.86 0.16 14.95
CA TYR A 376 22.93 -0.83 14.84
C TYR A 376 22.53 -2.12 15.53
N GLY A 377 22.76 -3.26 14.88
CA GLY A 377 22.32 -4.55 15.41
C GLY A 377 23.12 -5.75 14.90
N THR A 378 22.66 -6.93 15.27
CA THR A 378 23.39 -8.19 15.05
C THR A 378 23.50 -8.62 13.58
N LYS A 379 22.59 -8.15 12.71
CA LYS A 379 22.50 -8.61 11.31
C LYS A 379 22.79 -7.53 10.28
N GLY A 380 22.74 -6.27 10.68
CA GLY A 380 22.95 -5.14 9.79
C GLY A 380 22.61 -3.83 10.46
N ASP A 381 23.02 -2.74 9.82
CA ASP A 381 22.92 -1.40 10.35
C ASP A 381 22.18 -0.51 9.36
N SER A 382 21.50 0.52 9.86
CA SER A 382 20.76 1.48 9.04
C SER A 382 20.97 2.89 9.59
N GLU A 383 21.60 3.75 8.79
CA GLU A 383 22.06 5.06 9.26
C GLU A 383 21.18 6.20 8.77
N ASN A 384 21.19 7.31 9.53
CA ASN A 384 20.58 8.59 9.16
C ASN A 384 19.08 8.51 8.82
N LEU A 385 18.32 7.64 9.50
CA LEU A 385 16.89 7.52 9.32
C LEU A 385 16.18 8.77 9.88
N PRO A 386 15.36 9.48 9.08
CA PRO A 386 14.72 10.71 9.52
C PRO A 386 13.61 10.44 10.55
N VAL A 387 13.60 11.22 11.63
CA VAL A 387 12.53 11.21 12.63
C VAL A 387 11.54 12.33 12.30
N ARG A 388 10.35 11.95 11.83
CA ARG A 388 9.32 12.94 11.47
C ARG A 388 8.53 13.40 12.70
N LEU A 389 8.57 14.70 12.95
CA LEU A 389 7.75 15.36 13.98
C LEU A 389 6.42 15.79 13.37
N PHE A 390 5.32 15.49 14.05
CA PHE A 390 3.97 15.90 13.66
C PHE A 390 3.41 17.02 14.54
N GLU A 391 4.09 17.31 15.65
CA GLU A 391 3.74 18.33 16.63
C GLU A 391 5.04 18.92 17.16
N SER A 392 5.03 20.22 17.46
CA SER A 392 6.16 20.88 18.09
C SER A 392 6.49 20.24 19.44
N ILE A 393 7.79 20.07 19.72
CA ILE A 393 8.24 19.49 20.98
C ILE A 393 7.99 20.48 22.11
N THR A 394 7.24 20.04 23.11
CA THR A 394 6.97 20.74 24.37
C THR A 394 7.74 20.05 25.51
N PRO A 395 8.25 20.82 26.48
CA PRO A 395 9.01 20.26 27.60
C PRO A 395 8.21 19.20 28.37
N ASN A 396 8.90 18.20 28.91
CA ASN A 396 8.35 17.16 29.79
C ASN A 396 7.30 16.23 29.18
N LYS A 397 7.03 16.31 27.88
CA LYS A 397 6.15 15.35 27.18
C LYS A 397 6.93 14.18 26.58
N THR A 398 6.22 13.07 26.46
CA THR A 398 6.74 11.87 25.78
C THR A 398 6.13 11.79 24.39
N TYR A 399 7.00 11.73 23.39
CA TYR A 399 6.63 11.63 22.00
C TYR A 399 6.85 10.22 21.48
N THR A 400 6.02 9.84 20.52
CA THR A 400 6.12 8.54 19.85
C THR A 400 6.34 8.78 18.36
N PHE A 401 7.26 8.02 17.77
CA PHE A 401 7.63 8.13 16.36
C PHE A 401 7.61 6.76 15.70
N LEU A 402 7.21 6.71 14.44
CA LEU A 402 7.42 5.57 13.57
C LEU A 402 8.74 5.75 12.82
N ILE A 403 9.65 4.80 13.00
CA ILE A 403 10.88 4.67 12.21
C ILE A 403 10.78 3.35 11.44
N TYR A 404 11.21 3.34 10.18
CA TYR A 404 11.21 2.13 9.38
C TYR A 404 12.46 2.05 8.51
N THR A 405 12.88 0.84 8.18
CA THR A 405 14.05 0.56 7.34
C THR A 405 13.86 -0.75 6.57
N ASP A 406 14.48 -0.88 5.40
CA ASP A 406 14.48 -2.10 4.61
C ASP A 406 15.52 -3.13 5.04
N ILE A 407 16.42 -2.75 5.95
CA ILE A 407 17.49 -3.62 6.45
C ILE A 407 16.99 -4.43 7.64
N ASN A 408 17.22 -5.75 7.60
CA ASN A 408 17.01 -6.61 8.76
C ASN A 408 18.15 -6.41 9.77
N ILE A 409 17.92 -5.52 10.74
CA ILE A 409 18.91 -5.20 11.78
C ILE A 409 19.16 -6.38 12.75
N GLY A 410 18.21 -7.32 12.84
CA GLY A 410 18.22 -8.35 13.87
C GLY A 410 17.96 -7.76 15.26
N ASP A 411 18.72 -8.20 16.26
CA ASP A 411 18.60 -7.64 17.59
C ASP A 411 19.31 -6.28 17.66
N LEU A 412 18.53 -5.21 17.86
CA LEU A 412 19.07 -3.86 18.08
C LEU A 412 20.03 -3.84 19.26
N MET A 413 21.25 -3.35 19.06
CA MET A 413 22.32 -3.29 20.07
C MET A 413 22.65 -1.86 20.50
N MET A 414 22.62 -0.92 19.55
CA MET A 414 23.00 0.47 19.75
C MET A 414 22.17 1.39 18.86
N LEU A 415 21.95 2.62 19.33
CA LEU A 415 21.33 3.69 18.58
C LEU A 415 22.27 4.90 18.57
N LYS A 416 22.41 5.57 17.43
CA LYS A 416 22.91 6.95 17.39
C LYS A 416 21.74 7.87 17.13
N PHE A 417 21.60 8.91 17.92
CA PHE A 417 20.53 9.89 17.81
C PHE A 417 21.14 11.27 17.61
N LYS A 418 20.79 11.93 16.51
CA LYS A 418 21.45 13.15 16.05
C LYS A 418 20.44 14.26 15.81
N TRP A 419 20.80 15.48 16.21
CA TRP A 419 20.09 16.69 15.83
C TRP A 419 20.82 17.31 14.63
N GLU A 420 20.18 17.28 13.47
CA GLU A 420 20.71 17.88 12.25
C GLU A 420 20.74 19.41 12.33
N ASN A 421 21.78 20.00 11.75
CA ASN A 421 21.88 21.44 11.57
C ASN A 421 21.02 21.86 10.37
N SER A 422 20.07 22.79 10.55
CA SER A 422 19.31 23.35 9.42
C SER A 422 19.67 24.81 9.20
N ALA A 423 19.78 25.23 7.94
CA ALA A 423 20.05 26.62 7.56
C ALA A 423 18.97 27.60 8.09
N ALA A 424 17.74 27.13 8.26
CA ALA A 424 16.66 27.89 8.89
C ALA A 424 16.93 28.15 10.38
N TRP A 425 17.55 27.19 11.09
CA TRP A 425 17.92 27.32 12.50
C TRP A 425 19.07 28.31 12.73
N THR A 426 20.07 28.35 11.85
CA THR A 426 21.15 29.36 11.89
C THR A 426 20.60 30.77 11.70
N ASN A 427 19.70 30.97 10.73
CA ASN A 427 19.08 32.28 10.46
C ASN A 427 18.21 32.77 11.63
N LEU A 428 17.36 31.90 12.19
CA LEU A 428 16.57 32.18 13.39
C LEU A 428 17.44 32.57 14.59
N TRP A 429 18.58 31.88 14.79
CA TRP A 429 19.49 32.19 15.90
C TRP A 429 20.23 33.51 15.72
N ASN A 430 20.66 33.81 14.50
CA ASN A 430 21.29 35.09 14.20
C ASN A 430 20.34 36.25 14.51
N THR A 431 19.05 36.13 14.17
CA THR A 431 18.01 37.13 14.49
C THR A 431 17.74 37.27 15.99
N VAL A 432 17.70 36.17 16.75
CA VAL A 432 17.50 36.21 18.21
C VAL A 432 18.68 36.88 18.92
N LYS A 433 19.91 36.63 18.46
CA LYS A 433 21.12 37.30 18.98
C LYS A 433 21.12 38.81 18.69
N THR A 434 20.49 39.26 17.59
CA THR A 434 20.41 40.69 17.25
C THR A 434 19.38 41.45 18.10
N TYR A 435 18.23 40.84 18.42
CA TYR A 435 17.15 41.54 19.16
C TYR A 435 17.33 41.59 20.68
N PHE A 436 18.13 40.70 21.27
CA PHE A 436 18.40 40.69 22.71
C PHE A 436 19.90 40.57 23.02
N PRO A 437 20.69 41.65 22.83
CA PRO A 437 22.14 41.62 23.04
C PRO A 437 22.57 41.45 24.51
N TRP A 438 21.69 41.75 25.47
CA TRP A 438 22.02 41.91 26.90
C TRP A 438 21.72 40.69 27.78
N ARG A 439 21.38 39.53 27.20
CA ARG A 439 21.38 38.26 27.94
C ARG A 439 22.73 37.59 27.78
N GLN A 440 23.62 37.86 28.74
CA GLN A 440 24.94 37.26 28.82
C GLN A 440 24.81 35.78 29.24
N GLY A 441 24.72 34.92 28.24
CA GLY A 441 24.66 33.46 28.36
C GLY A 441 24.25 32.87 27.01
N ASP A 442 25.13 32.09 26.38
CA ASP A 442 24.82 31.35 25.16
C ASP A 442 23.71 30.31 25.42
N ILE A 443 22.44 30.70 25.33
CA ILE A 443 21.32 29.76 25.51
C ILE A 443 21.10 29.01 24.19
N ASN A 444 22.07 28.21 23.76
CA ASN A 444 21.80 27.24 22.69
C ASN A 444 20.65 26.31 23.14
N PRO A 445 19.72 25.95 22.25
CA PRO A 445 18.58 25.14 22.65
C PRO A 445 19.07 23.72 22.94
N GLU A 446 18.87 23.26 24.17
CA GLU A 446 19.31 21.95 24.62
C GLU A 446 18.14 20.99 24.81
N LEU A 447 18.22 19.83 24.17
CA LEU A 447 17.27 18.74 24.38
C LEU A 447 17.93 17.66 25.23
N ILE A 448 17.34 17.36 26.38
CA ILE A 448 17.80 16.23 27.20
C ILE A 448 17.01 14.98 26.82
N VAL A 449 17.75 13.97 26.36
CA VAL A 449 17.22 12.64 26.05
C VAL A 449 17.87 11.60 26.95
N ARG A 450 17.15 11.14 27.98
CA ARG A 450 17.69 10.19 28.97
C ARG A 450 17.61 8.74 28.51
N LYS A 451 16.44 8.35 28.01
CA LYS A 451 16.09 6.97 27.65
C LYS A 451 15.25 6.97 26.39
N ILE A 452 15.50 5.98 25.53
CA ILE A 452 14.73 5.73 24.32
C ILE A 452 14.13 4.32 24.44
N ARG A 453 12.80 4.22 24.44
CA ARG A 453 12.13 2.92 24.40
C ARG A 453 11.81 2.58 22.96
N VAL A 454 12.27 1.42 22.50
CA VAL A 454 12.03 0.95 21.14
C VAL A 454 11.18 -0.31 21.19
N LYS A 455 10.15 -0.38 20.35
CA LYS A 455 9.39 -1.60 20.08
C LYS A 455 9.52 -1.94 18.59
N ALA A 456 10.05 -3.13 18.30
CA ALA A 456 10.01 -3.68 16.95
C ALA A 456 8.62 -4.26 16.66
N GLY A 457 8.02 -3.86 15.54
CA GLY A 457 6.70 -4.31 15.12
C GLY A 457 6.71 -5.78 14.71
N GLU A 458 7.65 -6.19 13.88
CA GLU A 458 7.66 -7.54 13.29
C GLU A 458 7.94 -8.61 14.35
N THR A 459 8.83 -8.35 15.30
CA THR A 459 9.18 -9.29 16.38
C THR A 459 8.36 -9.08 17.66
N GLN A 460 7.59 -7.99 17.74
CA GLN A 460 6.91 -7.51 18.95
C GLN A 460 7.82 -7.31 20.18
N HIS A 461 9.14 -7.36 20.01
CA HIS A 461 10.12 -7.19 21.09
C HIS A 461 10.24 -5.73 21.52
N LYS A 462 10.51 -5.50 22.81
CA LYS A 462 10.67 -4.17 23.40
C LYS A 462 12.02 -4.09 24.08
N VAL A 463 12.75 -3.01 23.84
CA VAL A 463 14.08 -2.76 24.42
C VAL A 463 14.17 -1.30 24.84
N THR A 464 14.81 -1.05 25.98
CA THR A 464 15.11 0.30 26.45
C THR A 464 16.60 0.59 26.27
N PHE A 465 16.89 1.73 25.64
CA PHE A 465 18.24 2.25 25.44
C PHE A 465 18.48 3.45 26.35
N CYS A 466 19.67 3.49 26.94
CA CYS A 466 20.14 4.52 27.86
C CYS A 466 21.36 5.21 27.25
N SER A 467 21.51 6.52 27.50
CA SER A 467 22.69 7.27 27.05
C SER A 467 23.97 6.60 27.56
N LEU A 468 24.97 6.44 26.68
CA LEU A 468 26.29 5.92 27.04
C LEU A 468 27.00 6.89 28.01
N ASN A 469 26.87 8.19 27.75
CA ASN A 469 27.42 9.23 28.62
C ASN A 469 26.31 9.78 29.53
N THR A 470 26.36 9.43 30.81
CA THR A 470 25.40 9.91 31.81
C THR A 470 25.71 11.31 32.34
N ALA A 471 26.95 11.79 32.16
CA ALA A 471 27.37 13.12 32.61
C ALA A 471 26.91 14.23 31.66
N ASN A 472 26.81 13.95 30.35
CA ASN A 472 26.31 14.90 29.35
C ASN A 472 25.18 14.27 28.52
N MET A 473 23.94 14.53 28.93
CA MET A 473 22.72 14.11 28.25
C MET A 473 22.11 15.20 27.34
N ASN A 474 22.77 16.35 27.23
CA ASN A 474 22.28 17.50 26.48
C ASN A 474 22.62 17.28 25.00
N LEU A 475 21.61 17.36 24.15
CA LEU A 475 21.71 17.29 22.69
C LEU A 475 21.52 18.70 22.15
N GLN A 476 22.56 19.24 21.53
CA GLN A 476 22.54 20.52 20.83
C GLN A 476 22.46 20.28 19.30
N PRO A 477 22.12 21.31 18.49
CA PRO A 477 22.20 21.22 17.04
C PRO A 477 23.58 20.76 16.56
N ALA A 478 23.61 19.95 15.50
CA ALA A 478 24.81 19.29 14.95
C ALA A 478 25.49 18.26 15.87
N MET A 479 24.95 17.98 17.06
CA MET A 479 25.47 16.92 17.93
C MET A 479 24.76 15.59 17.71
N GLU A 480 25.50 14.51 17.98
CA GLU A 480 24.96 13.16 18.10
C GLU A 480 25.22 12.57 19.50
N LYS A 481 24.37 11.63 19.89
CA LYS A 481 24.47 10.88 21.14
C LYS A 481 24.27 9.40 20.90
N ILE A 482 25.09 8.60 21.58
CA ILE A 482 25.06 7.14 21.51
C ILE A 482 24.23 6.59 22.66
N PHE A 483 23.31 5.69 22.35
CA PHE A 483 22.50 4.97 23.32
C PHE A 483 22.72 3.47 23.18
N ILE A 484 22.94 2.79 24.31
CA ILE A 484 23.13 1.34 24.40
C ILE A 484 22.02 0.72 25.25
N LYS A 485 21.82 -0.60 25.18
CA LYS A 485 20.84 -1.30 26.03
C LYS A 485 21.06 -0.95 27.51
N CYS A 486 19.99 -0.57 28.21
CA CYS A 486 20.09 -0.25 29.63
C CYS A 486 20.47 -1.48 30.48
N LYS A 487 21.38 -1.31 31.45
CA LYS A 487 21.69 -2.35 32.44
C LYS A 487 20.42 -2.65 33.26
N GLY A 488 19.96 -3.90 33.24
CA GLY A 488 18.76 -4.36 33.97
C GLY A 488 17.55 -4.71 33.10
N ASP A 489 17.56 -4.42 31.80
CA ASP A 489 16.54 -4.89 30.84
C ASP A 489 16.81 -6.37 30.50
N ARG A 490 16.69 -7.26 31.50
CA ARG A 490 16.66 -8.71 31.27
C ARG A 490 15.38 -8.95 30.46
N GLY A 491 15.55 -9.29 29.19
CA GLY A 491 14.48 -9.51 28.23
C GLY A 491 13.32 -10.31 28.83
N SER A 492 12.12 -9.94 28.38
CA SER A 492 10.87 -10.72 28.43
C SER A 492 11.00 -12.09 29.10
N ARG A 493 10.22 -12.31 30.16
CA ARG A 493 10.06 -13.53 31.00
C ARG A 493 9.76 -14.86 30.25
N GLN A 494 9.98 -14.97 28.95
CA GLN A 494 9.72 -16.16 28.16
C GLN A 494 10.78 -17.26 28.35
N ASN A 495 12.01 -16.93 28.77
CA ASN A 495 13.08 -17.92 29.02
C ASN A 495 13.09 -18.54 30.43
N ARG A 496 12.14 -18.21 31.32
CA ARG A 496 12.06 -18.84 32.66
C ARG A 496 11.21 -20.12 32.72
N ARG A 497 10.46 -20.46 31.67
CA ARG A 497 9.69 -21.72 31.61
C ARG A 497 10.45 -22.93 31.07
N LEU A 498 11.65 -22.73 30.51
CA LEU A 498 12.50 -23.83 30.01
C LEU A 498 13.62 -24.25 30.99
N ARG A 499 13.67 -23.68 32.21
CA ARG A 499 14.68 -24.04 33.24
C ARG A 499 14.11 -24.66 34.52
N ASN A 500 12.79 -24.78 34.65
CA ASN A 500 12.15 -25.41 35.82
C ASN A 500 11.43 -26.73 35.49
N GLY A 501 11.72 -27.34 34.34
CA GLY A 501 11.14 -28.63 33.91
C GLY A 501 12.12 -29.79 33.93
N THR A 502 13.12 -29.75 34.82
CA THR A 502 14.04 -30.88 35.01
C THR A 502 14.64 -30.81 36.40
N LYS A 503 13.93 -31.38 37.37
CA LYS A 503 14.49 -31.95 38.60
C LYS A 503 13.41 -32.82 39.26
N ILE A 504 13.61 -34.13 39.07
CA ILE A 504 13.10 -35.31 39.79
C ILE A 504 11.59 -35.54 39.68
#